data_AF-A0A9D6PRI5-F1
#
_entry.id   AF-A0A9D6PRI5-F1
#
_cell.length_a   1.000
_cell.length_b   1.000
_cell.length_c   1.000
_cell.angle_alpha   90.00
_cell.angle_beta   90.00
_cell.angle_gamma   90.00
#
_symmetry.space_group_name_H-M   'P 1'
#
loop_
_entity.id
_entity.type
_entity.pdbx_description
1 polymer ?
#
loop_
_entity_poly.entity_id
_entity_poly.type
_entity_poly.pdbx_seq_one_letter_code
_entity_poly.pdbx_strand_id
1 'polypeptide(L)'
;MATLDTVLPISGEASCNNCHAAASDVPDSPTRGVATAGLTSAGLPVASQFADQELAGVPLKVSIEYASDINVLRLHDLRHGSKYVNTSGQLAACVINATSPDGNANCLINKALVQNKPVVCQVCHYTPALDLAHLGPLAGPEGTIANGRNQLAHQSNSRVMHWHHGNLDTNARSPGDAGYNANSLLFPTMPLPIQNSSGLVTNQAVRESVLDATCYQCHPGKTTKCLRGAMRTGDMLCNDCHGNMKQVGDDFTKNVSTTNPGAFILAKDFYTNPATPRVPWANEPGCGSCHSGDAVSNLASTAIVIKNTRDALGVSDNIRLRVAFRTNDTKATPIVPTNKRFAEPLVLASYNGFTNPGAGNPQLYRVSTGHGGIMCEGCHGATHAEWPMANPLANDNRTAQQMQGHEGKIQECDACHTRGTSGDLTMPLGLGGPHGLHPVNDHRWNLNHKNFSSGGFTDCKVCHMDPATGLLTGSVLSKTSADRVVTCKNTLGIAPYNTDCADGTATIPKGTPVGCGFCHKQK
;
A
#
# COMPACT_ATOMS: atom_id res chain seq x y z
N MET A 1 19.68 26.43 -6.86
CA MET A 1 19.21 25.03 -6.90
C MET A 1 18.97 24.61 -5.45
N ALA A 2 17.73 24.32 -5.07
CA ALA A 2 17.45 23.79 -3.74
C ALA A 2 17.85 22.32 -3.71
N THR A 3 18.65 21.93 -2.72
CA THR A 3 19.00 20.53 -2.44
C THR A 3 18.12 20.05 -1.30
N LEU A 4 17.47 18.91 -1.49
CA LEU A 4 16.63 18.26 -0.49
C LEU A 4 17.26 16.93 -0.12
N ASP A 5 17.36 16.63 1.17
CA ASP A 5 17.77 15.30 1.62
C ASP A 5 16.57 14.36 1.47
N THR A 6 16.64 13.42 0.52
CA THR A 6 15.62 12.39 0.35
C THR A 6 16.13 11.05 0.85
N VAL A 7 15.30 10.33 1.60
CA VAL A 7 15.60 8.97 2.03
C VAL A 7 15.04 8.01 0.99
N LEU A 8 15.92 7.35 0.24
CA LEU A 8 15.52 6.31 -0.69
C LEU A 8 15.22 5.01 0.09
N PRO A 9 13.99 4.47 0.03
CA PRO A 9 13.73 3.17 0.60
C PRO A 9 14.45 2.10 -0.24
N ILE A 10 15.42 1.41 0.35
CA ILE A 10 16.02 0.21 -0.25
C ILE A 10 15.20 -0.97 0.24
N SER A 11 14.39 -1.55 -0.65
CA SER A 11 13.68 -2.80 -0.35
C SER A 11 14.55 -3.99 -0.74
N GLY A 12 15.35 -4.47 0.21
CA GLY A 12 16.12 -5.72 0.11
C GLY A 12 15.64 -6.81 1.06
N GLU A 13 14.45 -6.67 1.67
CA GLU A 13 14.04 -7.46 2.84
C GLU A 13 12.86 -8.42 2.56
N ALA A 14 12.65 -8.82 1.30
CA ALA A 14 11.82 -10.01 1.06
C ALA A 14 12.64 -11.24 1.45
N SER A 15 12.26 -11.90 2.54
CA SER A 15 12.97 -13.05 3.09
C SER A 15 12.00 -14.21 3.29
N CYS A 16 12.44 -15.41 2.94
CA CYS A 16 11.68 -16.65 3.15
C CYS A 16 12.27 -17.51 4.27
N ASN A 17 13.36 -17.05 4.89
CA ASN A 17 14.18 -17.85 5.80
C ASN A 17 13.43 -18.32 7.07
N ASN A 18 12.46 -17.54 7.58
CA ASN A 18 11.73 -17.91 8.79
C ASN A 18 11.03 -19.27 8.64
N CYS A 19 10.60 -19.62 7.43
CA CYS A 19 9.91 -20.88 7.13
C CYS A 19 10.80 -21.89 6.37
N HIS A 20 11.67 -21.41 5.48
CA HIS A 20 12.41 -22.23 4.52
C HIS A 20 13.89 -22.46 4.90
N ALA A 21 14.42 -21.80 5.91
CA ALA A 21 15.74 -22.12 6.44
C ALA A 21 15.72 -23.45 7.21
N ALA A 22 16.90 -24.05 7.41
CA ALA A 22 17.04 -25.11 8.39
C ALA A 22 16.58 -24.62 9.78
N ALA A 23 15.90 -25.48 10.54
CA ALA A 23 15.39 -25.12 11.86
C ALA A 23 16.50 -24.67 12.84
N SER A 24 17.74 -25.13 12.64
CA SER A 24 18.93 -24.71 13.40
C SER A 24 19.37 -23.27 13.12
N ASP A 25 19.06 -22.75 11.94
CA ASP A 25 19.50 -21.41 11.50
C ASP A 25 18.53 -20.31 11.93
N VAL A 26 17.28 -20.68 12.21
CA VAL A 26 16.21 -19.78 12.66
C VAL A 26 15.56 -20.29 13.96
N PRO A 27 16.32 -20.48 15.05
CA PRO A 27 15.80 -21.06 16.29
C PRO A 27 14.64 -20.24 16.88
N ASP A 28 14.61 -18.93 16.65
CA ASP A 28 13.57 -18.03 17.16
C ASP A 28 12.35 -17.89 16.23
N SER A 29 12.36 -18.53 15.05
CA SER A 29 11.22 -18.47 14.14
C SER A 29 10.04 -19.29 14.69
N PRO A 30 8.82 -18.72 14.76
CA PRO A 30 7.62 -19.44 15.18
C PRO A 30 7.21 -20.55 14.18
N THR A 31 7.71 -20.48 12.94
CA THR A 31 7.43 -21.44 11.85
C THR A 31 8.67 -22.25 11.46
N ARG A 32 9.69 -22.30 12.32
CA ARG A 32 10.95 -23.02 12.05
C ARG A 32 10.70 -24.47 11.64
N GLY A 33 11.28 -24.87 10.52
CA GLY A 33 11.20 -26.25 10.01
C GLY A 33 9.84 -26.66 9.43
N VAL A 34 8.82 -25.82 9.46
CA VAL A 34 7.47 -26.15 8.97
C VAL A 34 7.49 -26.42 7.47
N ALA A 35 8.15 -25.58 6.67
CA ALA A 35 8.23 -25.80 5.22
C ALA A 35 9.22 -26.93 4.86
N THR A 36 10.38 -26.98 5.53
CA THR A 36 11.45 -27.94 5.22
C THR A 36 11.13 -29.36 5.66
N ALA A 37 10.14 -29.57 6.53
CA ALA A 37 9.65 -30.91 6.89
C ALA A 37 9.28 -31.74 5.66
N GLY A 38 8.72 -31.11 4.61
CA GLY A 38 8.41 -31.78 3.34
C GLY A 38 9.63 -32.37 2.64
N LEU A 39 10.80 -31.73 2.75
CA LEU A 39 12.06 -32.27 2.22
C LEU A 39 12.48 -33.51 3.00
N THR A 40 12.52 -33.41 4.34
CA THR A 40 12.92 -34.52 5.20
C THR A 40 12.00 -35.73 5.02
N SER A 41 10.68 -35.52 4.92
CA SER A 41 9.71 -36.59 4.67
C SER A 41 9.91 -37.27 3.31
N ALA A 42 10.45 -36.56 2.32
CA ALA A 42 10.82 -37.11 1.02
C ALA A 42 12.23 -37.71 0.98
N GLY A 43 12.95 -37.75 2.12
CA GLY A 43 14.33 -38.20 2.21
C GLY A 43 15.34 -37.24 1.56
N LEU A 44 14.96 -35.97 1.37
CA LEU A 44 15.82 -34.95 0.78
C LEU A 44 16.55 -34.13 1.87
N PRO A 45 17.78 -33.66 1.59
CA PRO A 45 18.55 -32.86 2.53
C PRO A 45 17.99 -31.44 2.64
N VAL A 46 17.96 -30.95 3.88
CA VAL A 46 17.72 -29.53 4.21
C VAL A 46 19.06 -28.84 4.31
N ALA A 47 19.30 -27.85 3.46
CA ALA A 47 20.48 -27.00 3.52
C ALA A 47 20.42 -26.08 4.74
N SER A 48 21.55 -25.93 5.42
CA SER A 48 21.80 -24.92 6.45
C SER A 48 22.85 -23.93 5.96
N GLN A 49 23.14 -22.90 6.75
CA GLN A 49 24.19 -21.89 6.51
C GLN A 49 25.53 -22.49 6.03
N PHE A 50 25.87 -23.72 6.43
CA PHE A 50 27.10 -24.42 6.03
C PHE A 50 27.12 -24.89 4.57
N ALA A 51 25.99 -24.78 3.85
CA ALA A 51 25.94 -25.02 2.42
C ALA A 51 26.54 -23.86 1.60
N ASP A 52 26.69 -22.68 2.21
CA ASP A 52 27.32 -21.52 1.56
C ASP A 52 28.84 -21.66 1.62
N GLN A 53 29.48 -21.66 0.45
CA GLN A 53 30.94 -21.72 0.32
C GLN A 53 31.61 -20.43 0.80
N GLU A 54 30.86 -19.32 0.85
CA GLU A 54 31.32 -18.00 1.27
C GLU A 54 30.95 -17.68 2.72
N LEU A 55 30.54 -18.66 3.54
CA LEU A 55 30.10 -18.45 4.93
C LEU A 55 31.07 -17.60 5.78
N ALA A 56 32.37 -17.68 5.52
CA ALA A 56 33.39 -16.88 6.21
C ALA A 56 33.60 -15.47 5.59
N GLY A 57 33.15 -15.25 4.36
CA GLY A 57 33.33 -14.03 3.57
C GLY A 57 32.10 -13.10 3.54
N VAL A 58 30.92 -13.60 3.89
CA VAL A 58 29.67 -12.81 3.93
C VAL A 58 29.04 -12.78 5.32
N PRO A 59 28.19 -11.79 5.63
CA PRO A 59 27.45 -11.79 6.88
C PRO A 59 26.59 -13.05 7.00
N LEU A 60 26.54 -13.66 8.20
CA LEU A 60 25.79 -14.89 8.46
C LEU A 60 24.36 -14.92 7.90
N LYS A 61 23.65 -13.79 7.97
CA LYS A 61 22.28 -13.69 7.42
C LYS A 61 22.22 -13.98 5.92
N VAL A 62 23.26 -13.61 5.17
CA VAL A 62 23.38 -13.87 3.72
C VAL A 62 23.51 -15.38 3.47
N SER A 63 24.33 -16.09 4.24
CA SER A 63 24.47 -17.54 4.13
C SER A 63 23.22 -18.30 4.53
N ILE A 64 22.46 -17.80 5.51
CA ILE A 64 21.15 -18.34 5.87
C ILE A 64 20.14 -18.15 4.72
N GLU A 65 20.12 -16.99 4.06
CA GLU A 65 19.29 -16.78 2.86
C GLU A 65 19.71 -17.73 1.74
N TYR A 66 21.01 -17.85 1.46
CA TYR A 66 21.53 -18.78 0.45
C TYR A 66 21.06 -20.22 0.69
N ALA A 67 21.16 -20.71 1.93
CA ALA A 67 20.66 -22.02 2.31
C ALA A 67 19.13 -22.14 2.20
N SER A 68 18.40 -21.07 2.54
CA SER A 68 16.94 -21.01 2.42
C SER A 68 16.51 -21.09 0.96
N ASP A 69 17.21 -20.42 0.04
CA ASP A 69 16.95 -20.48 -1.41
C ASP A 69 17.13 -21.90 -1.95
N ILE A 70 18.18 -22.62 -1.52
CA ILE A 70 18.36 -24.04 -1.86
C ILE A 70 17.13 -24.87 -1.45
N ASN A 71 16.65 -24.66 -0.22
CA ASN A 71 15.49 -25.39 0.30
C ASN A 71 14.21 -25.02 -0.46
N VAL A 72 14.01 -23.76 -0.82
CA VAL A 72 12.88 -23.30 -1.65
C VAL A 72 12.90 -23.99 -3.00
N LEU A 73 14.04 -24.00 -3.70
CA LEU A 73 14.15 -24.62 -5.02
C LEU A 73 13.91 -26.13 -4.96
N ARG A 74 14.47 -26.83 -3.96
CA ARG A 74 14.21 -28.27 -3.76
C ARG A 74 12.74 -28.56 -3.46
N LEU A 75 12.09 -27.75 -2.62
CA LEU A 75 10.66 -27.91 -2.32
C LEU A 75 9.79 -27.67 -3.56
N HIS A 76 10.15 -26.66 -4.35
CA HIS A 76 9.48 -26.36 -5.61
C HIS A 76 9.63 -27.52 -6.61
N ASP A 77 10.85 -28.02 -6.79
CA ASP A 77 11.15 -29.20 -7.62
C ASP A 77 10.41 -30.45 -7.13
N LEU A 78 10.36 -30.70 -5.82
CA LEU A 78 9.63 -31.82 -5.22
C LEU A 78 8.14 -31.80 -5.56
N ARG A 79 7.51 -30.62 -5.39
CA ARG A 79 6.05 -30.48 -5.51
C ARG A 79 5.58 -30.30 -6.95
N HIS A 80 6.39 -29.66 -7.79
CA HIS A 80 5.96 -29.20 -9.11
C HIS A 80 6.81 -29.73 -10.26
N GLY A 81 7.98 -30.30 -9.98
CA GLY A 81 8.96 -30.73 -10.98
C GLY A 81 8.42 -31.66 -12.05
N SER A 82 7.53 -32.57 -11.68
CA SER A 82 6.88 -33.50 -12.62
C SER A 82 6.00 -32.82 -13.67
N LYS A 83 5.60 -31.57 -13.44
CA LYS A 83 4.73 -30.77 -14.32
C LYS A 83 5.48 -29.70 -15.11
N TYR A 84 6.79 -29.57 -14.96
CA TYR A 84 7.56 -28.55 -15.66
C TYR A 84 7.42 -28.67 -17.17
N VAL A 85 7.33 -27.52 -17.82
CA VAL A 85 7.31 -27.42 -19.28
C VAL A 85 8.34 -26.40 -19.75
N ASN A 86 8.91 -26.61 -20.93
CA ASN A 86 9.78 -25.65 -21.59
C ASN A 86 8.98 -24.48 -22.19
N THR A 87 9.66 -23.52 -22.80
CA THR A 87 9.05 -22.33 -23.41
C THR A 87 8.16 -22.64 -24.61
N SER A 88 8.24 -23.86 -25.16
CA SER A 88 7.37 -24.36 -26.23
C SER A 88 6.18 -25.16 -25.68
N GLY A 89 6.01 -25.24 -24.35
CA GLY A 89 4.94 -25.97 -23.69
C GLY A 89 5.16 -27.48 -23.61
N GLN A 90 6.33 -28.00 -24.03
CA GLN A 90 6.62 -29.43 -23.97
C GLN A 90 7.09 -29.82 -22.57
N LEU A 91 6.69 -31.01 -22.11
CA LEU A 91 7.07 -31.54 -20.80
C LEU A 91 8.61 -31.61 -20.67
N ALA A 92 9.12 -30.98 -19.63
CA ALA A 92 10.52 -30.93 -19.24
C ALA A 92 10.64 -31.29 -17.76
N ALA A 93 10.19 -32.50 -17.42
CA ALA A 93 10.04 -32.91 -16.02
C ALA A 93 11.37 -32.88 -15.26
N CYS A 94 11.31 -32.33 -14.06
CA CYS A 94 12.32 -32.47 -13.03
C CYS A 94 12.03 -33.72 -12.18
N VAL A 95 13.08 -34.48 -11.89
CA VAL A 95 13.03 -35.66 -11.03
C VAL A 95 14.11 -35.50 -9.96
N ILE A 96 13.69 -35.42 -8.70
CA ILE A 96 14.57 -35.42 -7.51
C ILE A 96 14.22 -36.61 -6.62
N ASN A 97 15.20 -37.11 -5.87
CA ASN A 97 15.02 -38.15 -4.86
C ASN A 97 16.20 -38.15 -3.87
N ALA A 98 16.19 -39.06 -2.89
CA ALA A 98 17.22 -39.13 -1.86
C ALA A 98 18.65 -39.35 -2.40
N THR A 99 18.83 -40.04 -3.54
CA THR A 99 20.15 -40.30 -4.13
C THR A 99 20.59 -39.21 -5.12
N SER A 100 19.64 -38.44 -5.66
CA SER A 100 19.88 -37.28 -6.50
C SER A 100 19.03 -36.09 -6.00
N PRO A 101 19.45 -35.45 -4.90
CA PRO A 101 18.65 -34.42 -4.25
C PRO A 101 18.55 -33.13 -5.07
N ASP A 102 19.50 -32.91 -5.98
CA ASP A 102 19.47 -31.79 -6.92
C ASP A 102 18.86 -32.18 -8.28
N GLY A 103 18.59 -33.47 -8.50
CA GLY A 103 17.88 -33.97 -9.67
C GLY A 103 18.60 -33.80 -11.01
N ASN A 104 17.80 -33.87 -12.08
CA ASN A 104 18.27 -33.76 -13.46
C ASN A 104 18.44 -32.29 -13.93
N ALA A 105 18.92 -32.08 -15.15
CA ALA A 105 19.19 -30.75 -15.71
C ALA A 105 17.95 -29.83 -15.85
N ASN A 106 16.74 -30.38 -15.75
CA ASN A 106 15.51 -29.59 -15.79
C ASN A 106 15.13 -28.99 -14.44
N CYS A 107 15.63 -29.58 -13.34
CA CYS A 107 15.36 -29.12 -11.97
C CYS A 107 15.92 -27.73 -11.73
N LEU A 108 15.17 -26.90 -11.00
CA LEU A 108 15.58 -25.54 -10.69
C LEU A 108 16.81 -25.53 -9.79
N ILE A 109 16.87 -26.44 -8.81
CA ILE A 109 18.04 -26.55 -7.94
C ILE A 109 19.29 -26.98 -8.72
N ASN A 110 19.16 -27.90 -9.68
CA ASN A 110 20.27 -28.29 -10.56
C ASN A 110 20.77 -27.09 -11.37
N LYS A 111 19.85 -26.29 -11.92
CA LYS A 111 20.21 -25.08 -12.67
C LYS A 111 21.01 -24.12 -11.79
N ALA A 112 20.55 -23.88 -10.57
CA ALA A 112 21.21 -22.98 -9.63
C ALA A 112 22.60 -23.49 -9.22
N LEU A 113 22.70 -24.73 -8.69
CA LEU A 113 23.91 -25.22 -8.02
C LEU A 113 24.89 -25.97 -8.94
N VAL A 114 24.40 -26.63 -10.00
CA VAL A 114 25.25 -27.48 -10.86
C VAL A 114 25.58 -26.78 -12.16
N GLN A 115 24.60 -26.09 -12.75
CA GLN A 115 24.78 -25.38 -14.02
C GLN A 115 25.19 -23.92 -13.86
N ASN A 116 25.23 -23.39 -12.62
CA ASN A 116 25.50 -21.99 -12.32
C ASN A 116 24.59 -21.01 -13.09
N LYS A 117 23.32 -21.39 -13.26
CA LYS A 117 22.29 -20.58 -13.92
C LYS A 117 21.35 -19.99 -12.87
N PRO A 118 21.23 -18.65 -12.80
CA PRO A 118 20.35 -18.02 -11.82
C PRO A 118 18.89 -18.41 -12.08
N VAL A 119 18.17 -18.72 -11.02
CA VAL A 119 16.73 -18.98 -11.06
C VAL A 119 16.00 -17.73 -10.60
N VAL A 120 15.19 -17.16 -11.48
CA VAL A 120 14.37 -15.99 -11.20
C VAL A 120 12.92 -16.39 -11.40
N CYS A 121 12.12 -16.41 -10.32
CA CYS A 121 10.73 -16.87 -10.34
C CYS A 121 9.91 -16.20 -11.44
N GLN A 122 10.18 -14.92 -11.71
CA GLN A 122 9.48 -14.09 -12.68
C GLN A 122 9.71 -14.49 -14.14
N VAL A 123 10.69 -15.36 -14.41
CA VAL A 123 10.85 -16.02 -15.72
C VAL A 123 9.65 -16.91 -16.02
N CYS A 124 9.09 -17.58 -15.01
CA CYS A 124 7.91 -18.43 -15.14
C CYS A 124 6.64 -17.75 -14.64
N HIS A 125 6.71 -17.03 -13.52
CA HIS A 125 5.55 -16.47 -12.84
C HIS A 125 5.44 -14.97 -13.12
N TYR A 126 4.58 -14.60 -14.06
CA TYR A 126 4.40 -13.20 -14.44
C TYR A 126 4.07 -12.30 -13.25
N THR A 127 4.64 -11.10 -13.23
CA THR A 127 4.28 -10.03 -12.31
C THR A 127 4.23 -8.70 -13.09
N PRO A 128 3.10 -7.98 -13.09
CA PRO A 128 3.02 -6.68 -13.77
C PRO A 128 4.00 -5.65 -13.21
N ALA A 129 4.49 -5.82 -11.97
CA ALA A 129 5.45 -4.92 -11.35
C ALA A 129 6.80 -4.84 -12.10
N LEU A 130 7.19 -5.91 -12.79
CA LEU A 130 8.45 -5.97 -13.56
C LEU A 130 8.23 -5.83 -15.07
N ASP A 131 6.98 -5.71 -15.52
CA ASP A 131 6.65 -5.50 -16.93
C ASP A 131 6.67 -4.01 -17.29
N LEU A 132 7.84 -3.38 -17.16
CA LEU A 132 8.00 -1.94 -17.39
C LEU A 132 7.71 -1.51 -18.84
N ALA A 133 7.82 -2.45 -19.78
CA ALA A 133 7.52 -2.22 -21.19
C ALA A 133 6.04 -2.52 -21.54
N HIS A 134 5.24 -2.97 -20.57
CA HIS A 134 3.83 -3.34 -20.72
C HIS A 134 3.59 -4.34 -21.87
N LEU A 135 4.47 -5.33 -22.03
CA LEU A 135 4.36 -6.37 -23.07
C LEU A 135 3.42 -7.51 -22.66
N GLY A 136 3.03 -7.56 -21.38
CA GLY A 136 2.27 -8.65 -20.80
C GLY A 136 3.10 -9.92 -20.58
N PRO A 137 2.43 -11.03 -20.24
CA PRO A 137 3.06 -12.35 -20.12
C PRO A 137 3.66 -12.82 -21.45
N LEU A 138 4.92 -13.25 -21.43
CA LEU A 138 5.63 -13.75 -22.61
C LEU A 138 6.13 -15.19 -22.44
N ALA A 139 6.13 -15.94 -23.53
CA ALA A 139 6.76 -17.26 -23.62
C ALA A 139 7.60 -17.38 -24.88
N GLY A 140 8.87 -17.79 -24.76
CA GLY A 140 9.74 -18.00 -25.91
C GLY A 140 11.22 -18.17 -25.55
N PRO A 141 12.05 -18.63 -26.48
CA PRO A 141 13.45 -18.96 -26.21
C PRO A 141 14.30 -17.71 -25.90
N GLU A 142 15.46 -17.94 -25.30
CA GLU A 142 16.49 -16.91 -25.12
C GLU A 142 16.87 -16.27 -26.47
N GLY A 143 17.18 -14.98 -26.47
CA GLY A 143 17.47 -14.22 -27.70
C GLY A 143 16.24 -13.71 -28.46
N THR A 144 15.02 -14.08 -28.05
CA THR A 144 13.77 -13.44 -28.52
C THR A 144 13.33 -12.33 -27.57
N ILE A 145 12.27 -11.58 -27.91
CA ILE A 145 11.66 -10.61 -26.99
C ILE A 145 11.20 -11.25 -25.66
N ALA A 146 10.83 -12.55 -25.68
CA ALA A 146 10.47 -13.29 -24.49
C ALA A 146 11.70 -13.63 -23.63
N ASN A 147 12.88 -13.73 -24.23
CA ASN A 147 14.17 -13.99 -23.57
C ASN A 147 14.13 -15.12 -22.53
N GLY A 148 13.63 -16.29 -22.91
CA GLY A 148 13.57 -17.47 -22.03
C GLY A 148 12.39 -17.49 -21.06
N ARG A 149 11.54 -16.45 -21.04
CA ARG A 149 10.32 -16.44 -20.23
C ARG A 149 9.37 -17.56 -20.66
N ASN A 150 8.58 -18.04 -19.70
CA ASN A 150 7.54 -19.06 -19.89
C ASN A 150 6.26 -18.69 -19.13
N GLN A 151 5.83 -17.44 -19.25
CA GLN A 151 4.80 -16.85 -18.39
C GLN A 151 3.36 -17.20 -18.79
N LEU A 152 3.18 -17.91 -19.91
CA LEU A 152 1.86 -18.34 -20.38
C LEU A 152 1.43 -19.67 -19.75
N ALA A 153 2.37 -20.56 -19.40
CA ALA A 153 2.06 -21.88 -18.87
C ALA A 153 1.87 -21.92 -17.34
N HIS A 154 2.24 -20.84 -16.65
CA HIS A 154 2.29 -20.80 -15.19
C HIS A 154 1.46 -19.64 -14.64
N GLN A 155 0.90 -19.85 -13.46
CA GLN A 155 0.17 -18.83 -12.72
C GLN A 155 1.08 -17.64 -12.34
N SER A 156 0.50 -16.47 -12.14
CA SER A 156 1.22 -15.24 -11.76
C SER A 156 1.94 -15.41 -10.42
N ASN A 157 2.95 -14.56 -10.18
CA ASN A 157 3.67 -14.55 -8.91
C ASN A 157 2.74 -14.29 -7.72
N SER A 158 1.73 -13.42 -7.87
CA SER A 158 0.78 -13.16 -6.78
C SER A 158 -0.02 -14.40 -6.42
N ARG A 159 -0.40 -15.21 -7.40
CA ARG A 159 -1.16 -16.44 -7.16
C ARG A 159 -0.29 -17.51 -6.50
N VAL A 160 0.89 -17.79 -7.06
CA VAL A 160 1.75 -18.84 -6.51
C VAL A 160 2.35 -18.47 -5.15
N MET A 161 2.39 -17.18 -4.81
CA MET A 161 2.78 -16.72 -3.47
C MET A 161 1.55 -16.57 -2.58
N HIS A 162 0.67 -15.59 -2.83
CA HIS A 162 -0.41 -15.28 -1.89
C HIS A 162 -1.50 -16.35 -1.84
N TRP A 163 -2.03 -16.81 -2.99
CA TRP A 163 -3.10 -17.81 -2.99
C TRP A 163 -2.61 -19.15 -2.44
N HIS A 164 -1.43 -19.61 -2.88
CA HIS A 164 -0.85 -20.86 -2.39
C HIS A 164 -0.66 -20.82 -0.87
N HIS A 165 0.11 -19.85 -0.37
CA HIS A 165 0.42 -19.76 1.06
C HIS A 165 -0.81 -19.46 1.92
N GLY A 166 -1.75 -18.65 1.42
CA GLY A 166 -3.03 -18.39 2.09
C GLY A 166 -3.96 -19.60 2.19
N ASN A 167 -3.62 -20.72 1.55
CA ASN A 167 -4.34 -21.99 1.66
C ASN A 167 -3.58 -23.06 2.45
N LEU A 168 -2.36 -22.80 2.93
CA LEU A 168 -1.62 -23.79 3.71
C LEU A 168 -2.19 -23.89 5.12
N ASP A 169 -2.31 -25.11 5.63
CA ASP A 169 -2.55 -25.34 7.06
C ASP A 169 -1.27 -25.19 7.88
N THR A 170 -1.38 -25.19 9.21
CA THR A 170 -0.25 -25.02 10.16
C THR A 170 0.85 -26.07 10.03
N ASN A 171 0.62 -27.17 9.29
CA ASN A 171 1.62 -28.19 8.97
C ASN A 171 2.13 -28.06 7.51
N ALA A 172 1.95 -26.90 6.89
CA ALA A 172 2.30 -26.63 5.49
C ALA A 172 1.67 -27.59 4.47
N ARG A 173 0.47 -28.10 4.77
CA ARG A 173 -0.31 -28.92 3.84
C ARG A 173 -1.25 -28.06 3.02
N SER A 174 -1.34 -28.38 1.73
CA SER A 174 -2.26 -27.74 0.79
C SER A 174 -3.64 -28.41 0.81
N PRO A 175 -4.70 -27.75 0.31
CA PRO A 175 -5.98 -28.39 0.07
C PRO A 175 -5.81 -29.63 -0.82
N GLY A 176 -6.27 -30.78 -0.34
CA GLY A 176 -6.13 -32.08 -1.01
C GLY A 176 -5.03 -32.97 -0.43
N ASP A 177 -4.11 -32.42 0.36
CA ASP A 177 -3.13 -33.21 1.09
C ASP A 177 -3.80 -33.98 2.24
N ALA A 178 -3.28 -35.17 2.55
CA ALA A 178 -3.80 -36.01 3.62
C ALA A 178 -3.72 -35.30 4.99
N GLY A 179 -4.86 -35.22 5.68
CA GLY A 179 -4.98 -34.58 6.99
C GLY A 179 -5.02 -33.04 6.96
N TYR A 180 -5.09 -32.41 5.79
CA TYR A 180 -5.24 -30.96 5.65
C TYR A 180 -6.41 -30.43 6.50
N ASN A 181 -6.15 -29.34 7.25
CA ASN A 181 -7.14 -28.69 8.08
C ASN A 181 -7.39 -27.23 7.64
N ALA A 182 -8.49 -27.00 6.93
CA ALA A 182 -8.90 -25.65 6.49
C ALA A 182 -9.21 -24.68 7.64
N ASN A 183 -9.42 -25.18 8.86
CA ASN A 183 -9.70 -24.37 10.05
C ASN A 183 -8.42 -23.99 10.82
N SER A 184 -7.25 -24.45 10.39
CA SER A 184 -5.96 -24.16 11.03
C SER A 184 -4.96 -23.71 9.98
N LEU A 185 -5.17 -22.51 9.42
CA LEU A 185 -4.29 -21.95 8.40
C LEU A 185 -2.93 -21.52 8.99
N LEU A 186 -1.85 -21.75 8.24
CA LEU A 186 -0.50 -21.28 8.57
C LEU A 186 -0.49 -19.76 8.73
N PHE A 187 -1.17 -19.07 7.82
CA PHE A 187 -1.36 -17.64 7.84
C PHE A 187 -2.80 -17.33 8.25
N PRO A 188 -3.03 -16.89 9.50
CA PRO A 188 -4.38 -16.64 9.99
C PRO A 188 -5.02 -15.43 9.30
N THR A 189 -6.36 -15.43 9.22
CA THR A 189 -7.11 -14.27 8.73
C THR A 189 -7.01 -13.13 9.73
N MET A 190 -6.54 -11.97 9.29
CA MET A 190 -6.50 -10.77 10.13
C MET A 190 -7.91 -10.20 10.34
N PRO A 191 -8.32 -9.90 11.59
CA PRO A 191 -9.62 -9.32 11.85
C PRO A 191 -9.70 -7.86 11.38
N LEU A 192 -10.90 -7.43 11.00
CA LEU A 192 -11.21 -6.04 10.70
C LEU A 192 -11.09 -5.16 11.98
N PRO A 193 -10.83 -3.85 11.84
CA PRO A 193 -10.72 -2.95 12.99
C PRO A 193 -12.06 -2.81 13.72
N ILE A 194 -12.02 -2.94 15.05
CA ILE A 194 -13.15 -2.70 15.94
C ILE A 194 -12.88 -1.39 16.68
N GLN A 195 -13.78 -0.42 16.55
CA GLN A 195 -13.64 0.87 17.22
C GLN A 195 -14.59 1.00 18.40
N ASN A 196 -14.13 1.68 19.45
CA ASN A 196 -15.01 2.19 20.50
C ASN A 196 -15.58 3.57 20.12
N SER A 197 -16.36 4.17 21.02
CA SER A 197 -16.97 5.50 20.84
C SER A 197 -15.96 6.66 20.75
N SER A 198 -14.73 6.49 21.25
CA SER A 198 -13.66 7.47 21.12
C SER A 198 -12.87 7.34 19.80
N GLY A 199 -13.22 6.37 18.95
CA GLY A 199 -12.53 6.11 17.67
C GLY A 199 -11.23 5.31 17.81
N LEU A 200 -10.90 4.83 19.02
CA LEU A 200 -9.75 3.95 19.25
C LEU A 200 -10.04 2.54 18.73
N VAL A 201 -9.09 1.95 18.01
CA VAL A 201 -9.17 0.56 17.55
C VAL A 201 -8.83 -0.38 18.71
N THR A 202 -9.85 -0.99 19.32
CA THR A 202 -9.70 -1.78 20.56
C THR A 202 -9.04 -3.13 20.37
N ASN A 203 -9.06 -3.68 19.15
CA ASN A 203 -8.42 -4.95 18.80
C ASN A 203 -7.05 -4.77 18.12
N GLN A 204 -6.43 -3.60 18.21
CA GLN A 204 -5.21 -3.28 17.47
C GLN A 204 -4.05 -4.24 17.76
N ALA A 205 -3.81 -4.58 19.03
CA ALA A 205 -2.73 -5.49 19.41
C ALA A 205 -2.86 -6.89 18.77
N VAL A 206 -4.09 -7.41 18.68
CA VAL A 206 -4.37 -8.70 18.02
C VAL A 206 -4.09 -8.59 16.52
N ARG A 207 -4.50 -7.48 15.90
CA ARG A 207 -4.29 -7.25 14.47
C ARG A 207 -2.80 -7.13 14.12
N GLU A 208 -2.02 -6.44 14.95
CA GLU A 208 -0.57 -6.31 14.80
C GLU A 208 0.14 -7.66 14.96
N SER A 209 -0.26 -8.46 15.94
CA SER A 209 0.25 -9.82 16.12
C SER A 209 0.00 -10.70 14.87
N VAL A 210 -1.19 -10.59 14.26
CA VAL A 210 -1.48 -11.28 13.00
C VAL A 210 -0.69 -10.70 11.83
N LEU A 211 -0.45 -9.40 11.77
CA LEU A 211 0.37 -8.77 10.72
C LEU A 211 1.80 -9.31 10.73
N ASP A 212 2.38 -9.38 11.91
CA ASP A 212 3.72 -9.95 12.13
C ASP A 212 3.75 -11.43 11.72
N ALA A 213 2.69 -12.19 12.01
CA ALA A 213 2.58 -13.59 11.64
C ALA A 213 2.21 -13.84 10.16
N THR A 214 1.86 -12.80 9.39
CA THR A 214 1.37 -12.94 8.00
C THR A 214 2.18 -12.12 7.00
N CYS A 215 1.75 -10.90 6.66
CA CYS A 215 2.35 -10.12 5.57
C CYS A 215 3.82 -9.81 5.84
N TYR A 216 4.21 -9.56 7.10
CA TYR A 216 5.60 -9.26 7.48
C TYR A 216 6.51 -10.48 7.57
N GLN A 217 5.99 -11.68 7.31
CA GLN A 217 6.84 -12.86 7.12
C GLN A 217 7.56 -12.84 5.77
N CYS A 218 7.01 -12.15 4.75
CA CYS A 218 7.56 -12.12 3.40
C CYS A 218 7.79 -10.70 2.86
N HIS A 219 6.94 -9.74 3.23
CA HIS A 219 7.12 -8.35 2.79
C HIS A 219 8.06 -7.61 3.74
N PRO A 220 8.81 -6.60 3.25
CA PRO A 220 9.76 -5.82 4.03
C PRO A 220 9.05 -5.15 5.22
N GLY A 221 9.15 -5.77 6.38
CA GLY A 221 8.15 -5.58 7.44
C GLY A 221 8.71 -5.82 8.83
N LYS A 222 9.48 -6.90 9.00
CA LYS A 222 10.12 -7.24 10.27
C LYS A 222 11.08 -6.15 10.74
N THR A 223 11.90 -5.61 9.84
CA THR A 223 12.84 -4.51 10.13
C THR A 223 12.36 -3.20 9.54
N THR A 224 12.13 -3.17 8.23
CA THR A 224 11.84 -1.93 7.49
C THR A 224 10.47 -1.35 7.82
N LYS A 225 9.51 -2.21 8.18
CA LYS A 225 8.10 -1.84 8.42
C LYS A 225 7.57 -0.96 7.28
N CYS A 226 7.54 -1.52 6.06
CA CYS A 226 7.21 -0.77 4.85
C CYS A 226 5.93 0.04 4.99
N LEU A 227 4.88 -0.51 5.62
CA LEU A 227 3.71 0.26 6.01
C LEU A 227 4.03 1.14 7.21
N ARG A 228 4.29 2.40 6.89
CA ARG A 228 4.58 3.46 7.84
C ARG A 228 3.84 4.74 7.41
N GLY A 229 3.85 5.76 8.25
CA GLY A 229 3.28 7.07 7.94
C GLY A 229 1.90 7.29 8.56
N ALA A 230 1.12 8.18 7.95
CA ALA A 230 -0.12 8.70 8.52
C ALA A 230 -1.16 7.59 8.73
N MET A 231 -1.29 6.68 7.75
CA MET A 231 -2.22 5.54 7.83
C MET A 231 -1.81 4.55 8.92
N ARG A 232 -0.51 4.18 8.98
CA ARG A 232 0.00 3.30 10.04
C ARG A 232 -0.16 3.91 11.43
N THR A 233 0.05 5.22 11.54
CA THR A 233 -0.15 6.01 12.77
C THR A 233 -1.62 6.04 13.18
N GLY A 234 -2.53 5.97 12.21
CA GLY A 234 -3.98 5.85 12.42
C GLY A 234 -4.47 4.42 12.64
N ASP A 235 -3.61 3.49 13.04
CA ASP A 235 -3.93 2.08 13.30
C ASP A 235 -4.40 1.27 12.06
N MET A 236 -4.14 1.75 10.84
CA MET A 236 -4.39 0.97 9.63
C MET A 236 -3.26 -0.01 9.36
N LEU A 237 -3.61 -1.21 8.91
CA LEU A 237 -2.70 -2.29 8.57
C LEU A 237 -2.91 -2.74 7.10
N CYS A 238 -1.99 -3.54 6.55
CA CYS A 238 -1.98 -3.91 5.14
C CYS A 238 -3.30 -4.53 4.66
N ASN A 239 -3.94 -5.33 5.51
CA ASN A 239 -5.19 -6.02 5.20
C ASN A 239 -6.40 -5.07 5.08
N ASP A 240 -6.36 -3.90 5.69
CA ASP A 240 -7.42 -2.89 5.57
C ASP A 240 -7.48 -2.30 4.16
N CYS A 241 -6.35 -2.32 3.46
CA CYS A 241 -6.21 -1.84 2.10
C CYS A 241 -6.38 -2.98 1.10
N HIS A 242 -5.58 -4.06 1.24
CA HIS A 242 -5.46 -5.09 0.21
C HIS A 242 -6.35 -6.33 0.44
N GLY A 243 -6.87 -6.52 1.66
CA GLY A 243 -7.51 -7.77 2.07
C GLY A 243 -6.50 -8.83 2.56
N ASN A 244 -6.97 -10.07 2.69
CA ASN A 244 -6.14 -11.20 3.12
C ASN A 244 -5.38 -11.85 1.94
N MET A 245 -4.45 -12.77 2.24
CA MET A 245 -3.61 -13.45 1.25
C MET A 245 -4.40 -14.14 0.12
N LYS A 246 -5.55 -14.76 0.45
CA LYS A 246 -6.39 -15.41 -0.57
C LYS A 246 -7.05 -14.38 -1.49
N GLN A 247 -7.44 -13.22 -0.96
CA GLN A 247 -8.02 -12.13 -1.74
C GLN A 247 -7.00 -11.46 -2.67
N VAL A 248 -5.77 -11.29 -2.21
CA VAL A 248 -4.66 -10.76 -3.03
C VAL A 248 -4.26 -11.76 -4.13
N GLY A 249 -4.32 -13.06 -3.84
CA GLY A 249 -3.97 -14.14 -4.77
C GLY A 249 -5.09 -14.63 -5.70
N ASP A 250 -6.35 -14.15 -5.54
CA ASP A 250 -7.46 -14.47 -6.44
C ASP A 250 -7.39 -13.61 -7.72
N ASP A 251 -6.40 -13.93 -8.54
CA ASP A 251 -6.01 -13.12 -9.69
C ASP A 251 -6.43 -13.69 -11.06
N PHE A 252 -6.19 -12.87 -12.08
CA PHE A 252 -6.50 -13.14 -13.48
C PHE A 252 -5.87 -14.41 -14.07
N THR A 253 -4.88 -15.01 -13.40
CA THR A 253 -4.23 -16.25 -13.86
C THR A 253 -4.85 -17.51 -13.28
N LYS A 254 -6.00 -17.41 -12.61
CA LYS A 254 -6.55 -18.55 -11.85
C LYS A 254 -6.80 -19.84 -12.62
N ASN A 255 -7.06 -19.72 -13.92
CA ASN A 255 -7.30 -20.84 -14.83
C ASN A 255 -6.06 -21.26 -15.63
N VAL A 256 -4.93 -20.57 -15.46
CA VAL A 256 -3.67 -20.89 -16.13
C VAL A 256 -3.08 -22.16 -15.54
N SER A 257 -2.68 -23.06 -16.43
CA SER A 257 -1.92 -24.27 -16.11
C SER A 257 -1.08 -24.67 -17.32
N THR A 258 -0.22 -25.67 -17.15
CA THR A 258 0.58 -26.22 -18.25
C THR A 258 -0.26 -26.90 -19.34
N THR A 259 -1.49 -27.31 -19.02
CA THR A 259 -2.46 -27.86 -19.97
C THR A 259 -3.44 -26.83 -20.51
N ASN A 260 -3.42 -25.60 -19.96
CA ASN A 260 -4.30 -24.50 -20.35
C ASN A 260 -3.50 -23.17 -20.38
N PRO A 261 -2.45 -23.08 -21.22
CA PRO A 261 -1.58 -21.92 -21.25
C PRO A 261 -2.32 -20.68 -21.75
N GLY A 262 -2.05 -19.54 -21.11
CA GLY A 262 -2.63 -18.25 -21.50
C GLY A 262 -4.10 -18.07 -21.15
N ALA A 263 -4.68 -18.96 -20.34
CA ALA A 263 -6.08 -18.89 -19.90
C ALA A 263 -6.32 -17.79 -18.84
N PHE A 264 -6.01 -16.55 -19.23
CA PHE A 264 -6.19 -15.34 -18.46
C PHE A 264 -7.64 -14.89 -18.45
N ILE A 265 -8.11 -14.39 -17.31
CA ILE A 265 -9.44 -13.82 -17.14
C ILE A 265 -9.28 -12.30 -16.98
N LEU A 266 -9.31 -11.58 -18.11
CA LEU A 266 -9.11 -10.14 -18.17
C LEU A 266 -10.40 -9.44 -18.59
N ALA A 267 -10.77 -8.39 -17.87
CA ALA A 267 -11.84 -7.49 -18.24
C ALA A 267 -11.59 -6.10 -17.64
N LYS A 268 -12.13 -5.05 -18.30
CA LYS A 268 -11.96 -3.65 -17.87
C LYS A 268 -12.77 -3.28 -16.63
N ASP A 269 -13.68 -4.15 -16.19
CA ASP A 269 -14.76 -3.87 -15.25
C ASP A 269 -14.48 -4.38 -13.83
N PHE A 270 -13.20 -4.60 -13.46
CA PHE A 270 -12.79 -5.13 -12.15
C PHE A 270 -13.51 -4.45 -10.96
N TYR A 271 -13.62 -3.11 -10.99
CA TYR A 271 -14.24 -2.34 -9.89
C TYR A 271 -15.77 -2.40 -9.84
N THR A 272 -16.42 -2.91 -10.90
CA THR A 272 -17.89 -2.97 -11.02
C THR A 272 -18.43 -4.38 -11.16
N ASN A 273 -17.59 -5.36 -11.48
CA ASN A 273 -17.98 -6.74 -11.73
C ASN A 273 -17.34 -7.69 -10.69
N PRO A 274 -18.16 -8.32 -9.82
CA PRO A 274 -17.65 -9.25 -8.82
C PRO A 274 -17.01 -10.51 -9.44
N ALA A 275 -17.32 -10.88 -10.69
CA ALA A 275 -16.71 -12.04 -11.35
C ALA A 275 -15.29 -11.77 -11.90
N THR A 276 -14.95 -10.51 -12.17
CA THR A 276 -13.65 -10.13 -12.74
C THR A 276 -12.56 -10.19 -11.66
N PRO A 277 -11.53 -11.03 -11.81
CA PRO A 277 -10.48 -11.18 -10.82
C PRO A 277 -9.50 -10.00 -10.84
N ARG A 278 -8.68 -9.90 -9.80
CA ARG A 278 -7.67 -8.84 -9.66
C ARG A 278 -6.54 -9.03 -10.68
N VAL A 279 -6.04 -7.93 -11.22
CA VAL A 279 -4.68 -7.86 -11.78
C VAL A 279 -3.77 -7.25 -10.71
N PRO A 280 -2.93 -8.06 -10.03
CA PRO A 280 -2.03 -7.58 -8.98
C PRO A 280 -1.16 -6.44 -9.51
N TRP A 281 -0.80 -5.47 -8.66
CA TRP A 281 -0.04 -4.27 -9.03
C TRP A 281 -0.76 -3.26 -9.92
N ALA A 282 -1.78 -3.66 -10.68
CA ALA A 282 -2.59 -2.77 -11.51
C ALA A 282 -3.91 -2.37 -10.82
N ASN A 283 -4.50 -3.29 -10.05
CA ASN A 283 -5.71 -3.06 -9.29
C ASN A 283 -5.38 -2.93 -7.80
N GLU A 284 -4.82 -1.78 -7.44
CA GLU A 284 -4.47 -1.47 -6.05
C GLU A 284 -5.51 -0.54 -5.41
N PRO A 285 -5.55 -0.50 -4.06
CA PRO A 285 -6.28 0.51 -3.32
C PRO A 285 -5.80 1.90 -3.68
N GLY A 286 -6.74 2.84 -3.83
CA GLY A 286 -6.42 4.25 -4.08
C GLY A 286 -6.79 5.14 -2.90
N CYS A 287 -6.33 6.39 -2.93
CA CYS A 287 -6.72 7.45 -1.99
C CYS A 287 -8.24 7.51 -1.87
N GLY A 288 -8.95 7.48 -3.01
CA GLY A 288 -10.41 7.53 -3.06
C GLY A 288 -11.12 6.37 -2.35
N SER A 289 -10.44 5.24 -2.15
CA SER A 289 -11.03 4.07 -1.49
C SER A 289 -11.31 4.31 -0.01
N CYS A 290 -10.56 5.22 0.64
CA CYS A 290 -10.80 5.64 2.02
C CYS A 290 -11.16 7.12 2.14
N HIS A 291 -10.57 7.98 1.31
CA HIS A 291 -10.87 9.40 1.20
C HIS A 291 -11.98 9.62 0.17
N SER A 292 -13.15 9.05 0.47
CA SER A 292 -14.27 8.89 -0.46
C SER A 292 -15.01 10.18 -0.85
N GLY A 293 -14.50 11.34 -0.44
CA GLY A 293 -15.06 12.64 -0.72
C GLY A 293 -14.77 13.65 0.38
N ASP A 294 -15.68 14.59 0.56
CA ASP A 294 -15.51 15.77 1.41
C ASP A 294 -16.52 15.81 2.57
N ALA A 295 -16.55 16.88 3.35
CA ALA A 295 -17.36 16.95 4.56
C ALA A 295 -18.88 16.86 4.30
N VAL A 296 -19.34 17.20 3.08
CA VAL A 296 -20.77 17.17 2.72
C VAL A 296 -21.14 15.98 1.82
N SER A 297 -20.16 15.38 1.14
CA SER A 297 -20.39 14.27 0.21
C SER A 297 -19.27 13.23 0.35
N ASN A 298 -19.53 12.17 1.10
CA ASN A 298 -18.62 11.03 1.31
C ASN A 298 -19.41 9.75 1.61
N LEU A 299 -18.70 8.62 1.75
CA LEU A 299 -19.30 7.29 1.98
C LEU A 299 -19.37 6.88 3.46
N ALA A 300 -18.94 7.70 4.43
CA ALA A 300 -18.82 7.29 5.83
C ALA A 300 -20.15 6.84 6.46
N SER A 301 -21.27 7.36 5.98
CA SER A 301 -22.62 7.00 6.46
C SER A 301 -23.29 5.89 5.65
N THR A 302 -22.57 5.27 4.70
CA THR A 302 -23.11 4.14 3.92
C THR A 302 -23.05 2.83 4.72
N ALA A 303 -23.89 1.86 4.36
CA ALA A 303 -23.81 0.54 4.94
C ALA A 303 -22.54 -0.18 4.47
N ILE A 304 -22.08 -1.15 5.27
CA ILE A 304 -21.03 -2.11 4.87
C ILE A 304 -19.65 -1.44 4.65
N VAL A 305 -19.42 -0.28 5.26
CA VAL A 305 -18.10 0.35 5.39
C VAL A 305 -17.73 0.49 6.86
N ILE A 306 -16.44 0.59 7.14
CA ILE A 306 -15.94 0.98 8.46
C ILE A 306 -15.40 2.40 8.34
N LYS A 307 -16.13 3.36 8.89
CA LYS A 307 -15.68 4.76 8.94
C LYS A 307 -14.68 5.00 10.06
N ASN A 308 -13.87 6.04 9.92
CA ASN A 308 -13.15 6.59 11.05
C ASN A 308 -14.07 7.52 11.84
N THR A 309 -14.25 7.28 13.14
CA THR A 309 -15.13 8.10 13.98
C THR A 309 -14.44 9.38 14.43
N ARG A 310 -13.15 9.30 14.77
CA ARG A 310 -12.34 10.44 15.25
C ARG A 310 -10.90 10.34 14.73
N ASP A 311 -10.24 11.47 14.56
CA ASP A 311 -8.80 11.49 14.29
C ASP A 311 -7.96 11.28 15.56
N ALA A 312 -6.63 11.22 15.40
CA ALA A 312 -5.69 11.01 16.51
C ALA A 312 -5.71 12.11 17.59
N LEU A 313 -6.31 13.28 17.33
CA LEU A 313 -6.49 14.36 18.30
C LEU A 313 -7.90 14.38 18.89
N GLY A 314 -8.72 13.38 18.59
CA GLY A 314 -10.10 13.28 19.06
C GLY A 314 -11.09 14.15 18.28
N VAL A 315 -10.70 14.78 17.17
CA VAL A 315 -11.62 15.55 16.32
C VAL A 315 -12.58 14.59 15.63
N SER A 316 -13.88 14.93 15.60
CA SER A 316 -14.89 14.20 14.83
C SER A 316 -14.47 14.08 13.36
N ASP A 317 -14.30 12.85 12.87
CA ASP A 317 -13.91 12.60 11.49
C ASP A 317 -15.15 12.38 10.63
N ASN A 318 -15.82 11.23 10.76
CA ASN A 318 -17.06 10.90 10.04
C ASN A 318 -17.00 11.19 8.52
N ILE A 319 -15.80 11.18 7.91
CA ILE A 319 -15.58 11.41 6.47
C ILE A 319 -14.75 10.27 5.89
N ARG A 320 -13.60 9.98 6.51
CA ARG A 320 -12.65 8.97 6.01
C ARG A 320 -13.08 7.55 6.41
N LEU A 321 -12.78 6.58 5.56
CA LEU A 321 -12.94 5.16 5.86
C LEU A 321 -11.65 4.56 6.43
N ARG A 322 -11.78 3.47 7.18
CA ARG A 322 -10.67 2.68 7.73
C ARG A 322 -10.37 1.40 6.96
N VAL A 323 -11.25 1.03 6.03
CA VAL A 323 -11.08 -0.14 5.17
C VAL A 323 -11.40 0.29 3.74
N ALA A 324 -10.51 -0.04 2.81
CA ALA A 324 -10.55 0.42 1.43
C ALA A 324 -11.61 -0.32 0.58
N PHE A 325 -12.25 -1.34 1.13
CA PHE A 325 -13.25 -2.16 0.47
C PHE A 325 -14.48 -2.35 1.38
N ARG A 326 -15.59 -2.82 0.81
CA ARG A 326 -16.81 -3.06 1.57
C ARG A 326 -16.66 -4.34 2.40
N THR A 327 -17.16 -4.34 3.63
CA THR A 327 -16.98 -5.47 4.58
C THR A 327 -17.65 -6.78 4.14
N ASN A 328 -18.58 -6.76 3.18
CA ASN A 328 -19.16 -7.96 2.58
C ASN A 328 -18.48 -8.39 1.27
N ASP A 329 -17.48 -7.65 0.79
CA ASP A 329 -16.77 -7.98 -0.44
C ASP A 329 -15.75 -9.08 -0.18
N THR A 330 -16.01 -10.25 -0.74
CA THR A 330 -15.17 -11.43 -0.60
C THR A 330 -13.84 -11.32 -1.34
N LYS A 331 -13.67 -10.38 -2.28
CA LYS A 331 -12.43 -10.13 -3.04
C LYS A 331 -11.59 -8.96 -2.51
N ALA A 332 -12.13 -8.20 -1.55
CA ALA A 332 -11.56 -6.92 -1.13
C ALA A 332 -11.32 -5.97 -2.32
N THR A 333 -12.33 -5.77 -3.17
CA THR A 333 -12.28 -4.84 -4.31
C THR A 333 -12.23 -3.41 -3.77
N PRO A 334 -11.20 -2.62 -4.11
CA PRO A 334 -11.11 -1.26 -3.63
C PRO A 334 -12.30 -0.41 -4.06
N ILE A 335 -12.79 0.42 -3.14
CA ILE A 335 -13.87 1.36 -3.38
C ILE A 335 -13.40 2.42 -4.37
N VAL A 336 -14.22 2.67 -5.39
CA VAL A 336 -14.07 3.78 -6.32
C VAL A 336 -15.19 4.78 -6.02
N PRO A 337 -14.91 5.93 -5.36
CA PRO A 337 -15.95 6.87 -4.94
C PRO A 337 -16.49 7.65 -6.12
N THR A 338 -17.72 8.17 -5.99
CA THR A 338 -18.29 9.12 -6.97
C THR A 338 -17.73 10.53 -6.78
N ASN A 339 -17.57 10.98 -5.53
CA ASN A 339 -16.86 12.21 -5.23
C ASN A 339 -15.35 11.97 -5.38
N LYS A 340 -14.73 12.66 -6.33
CA LYS A 340 -13.32 12.48 -6.71
C LYS A 340 -12.36 13.48 -6.07
N ARG A 341 -12.80 14.32 -5.12
CA ARG A 341 -11.97 15.42 -4.56
C ARG A 341 -10.58 14.96 -4.10
N PHE A 342 -10.50 13.80 -3.45
CA PHE A 342 -9.26 13.21 -2.95
C PHE A 342 -8.90 11.88 -3.64
N ALA A 343 -9.59 11.55 -4.74
CA ALA A 343 -9.31 10.36 -5.50
C ALA A 343 -8.25 10.64 -6.56
N GLU A 344 -7.55 9.59 -6.96
CA GLU A 344 -6.66 9.63 -8.12
C GLU A 344 -7.43 10.00 -9.39
N PRO A 345 -6.76 10.67 -10.34
CA PRO A 345 -7.30 10.81 -11.69
C PRO A 345 -7.55 9.44 -12.33
N LEU A 346 -8.39 9.43 -13.37
CA LEU A 346 -8.66 8.21 -14.12
C LEU A 346 -7.59 7.99 -15.18
N VAL A 347 -7.30 6.72 -15.46
CA VAL A 347 -6.48 6.30 -16.59
C VAL A 347 -7.10 6.85 -17.88
N LEU A 348 -6.31 7.58 -18.65
CA LEU A 348 -6.74 8.20 -19.89
C LEU A 348 -7.10 7.15 -20.95
N ALA A 349 -8.03 7.50 -21.84
CA ALA A 349 -8.43 6.63 -22.95
C ALA A 349 -7.28 6.27 -23.90
N SER A 350 -6.31 7.18 -24.05
CA SER A 350 -5.10 6.94 -24.81
C SER A 350 -3.90 7.66 -24.22
N TYR A 351 -2.71 7.11 -24.46
CA TYR A 351 -1.44 7.73 -24.11
C TYR A 351 -0.44 7.43 -25.23
N ASN A 352 0.20 8.47 -25.79
CA ASN A 352 1.15 8.34 -26.92
C ASN A 352 0.63 7.49 -28.09
N GLY A 353 -0.64 7.64 -28.47
CA GLY A 353 -1.26 6.90 -29.58
C GLY A 353 -1.65 5.45 -29.25
N PHE A 354 -1.39 4.97 -28.02
CA PHE A 354 -1.85 3.69 -27.53
C PHE A 354 -3.21 3.83 -26.85
N THR A 355 -4.23 3.12 -27.34
CA THR A 355 -5.53 2.98 -26.65
C THR A 355 -5.33 2.20 -25.37
N ASN A 356 -5.67 2.78 -24.21
CA ASN A 356 -5.40 2.16 -22.92
C ASN A 356 -6.52 1.19 -22.52
N PRO A 357 -6.25 -0.12 -22.37
CA PRO A 357 -7.25 -1.10 -21.94
C PRO A 357 -7.80 -0.83 -20.53
N GLY A 358 -7.04 -0.12 -19.69
CA GLY A 358 -7.44 0.29 -18.34
C GLY A 358 -8.17 1.63 -18.28
N ALA A 359 -8.52 2.24 -19.42
CA ALA A 359 -9.18 3.53 -19.46
C ALA A 359 -10.41 3.62 -18.54
N GLY A 360 -10.50 4.70 -17.78
CA GLY A 360 -11.59 4.94 -16.82
C GLY A 360 -11.39 4.28 -15.44
N ASN A 361 -10.40 3.40 -15.28
CA ASN A 361 -10.00 2.92 -13.95
C ASN A 361 -9.20 3.99 -13.20
N PRO A 362 -9.16 3.96 -11.86
CA PRO A 362 -8.26 4.80 -11.09
C PRO A 362 -6.80 4.60 -11.51
N GLN A 363 -6.03 5.68 -11.62
CA GLN A 363 -4.58 5.58 -11.75
C GLN A 363 -3.96 5.06 -10.44
N LEU A 364 -2.77 4.44 -10.55
CA LEU A 364 -1.97 4.14 -9.37
C LEU A 364 -1.44 5.44 -8.77
N TYR A 365 -1.48 5.56 -7.44
CA TYR A 365 -0.97 6.72 -6.71
C TYR A 365 0.44 7.15 -7.14
N ARG A 366 1.37 6.19 -7.26
CA ARG A 366 2.78 6.42 -7.64
C ARG A 366 2.98 7.07 -9.02
N VAL A 367 2.00 7.02 -9.92
CA VAL A 367 2.05 7.67 -11.25
C VAL A 367 1.01 8.77 -11.39
N SER A 368 0.25 9.05 -10.34
CA SER A 368 -0.79 10.07 -10.34
C SER A 368 -0.18 11.45 -10.12
N THR A 369 -0.71 12.43 -10.83
CA THR A 369 -0.34 13.85 -10.72
C THR A 369 -1.54 14.70 -10.39
N GLY A 370 -1.34 15.77 -9.63
CA GLY A 370 -2.37 16.72 -9.24
C GLY A 370 -2.04 18.15 -9.67
N HIS A 371 -2.06 19.05 -8.69
CA HIS A 371 -1.84 20.49 -8.88
C HIS A 371 -0.54 20.78 -9.64
N GLY A 372 -0.64 21.46 -10.79
CA GLY A 372 0.52 21.83 -11.62
C GLY A 372 1.28 20.65 -12.23
N GLY A 373 0.69 19.45 -12.27
CA GLY A 373 1.37 18.24 -12.76
C GLY A 373 2.35 17.62 -11.76
N ILE A 374 2.37 18.09 -10.52
CA ILE A 374 3.20 17.51 -9.46
C ILE A 374 2.65 16.11 -9.09
N MET A 375 3.55 15.12 -8.99
CA MET A 375 3.21 13.77 -8.55
C MET A 375 2.65 13.81 -7.12
N CYS A 376 1.64 12.99 -6.84
CA CYS A 376 1.05 12.92 -5.50
C CYS A 376 2.12 12.63 -4.42
N GLU A 377 3.08 11.76 -4.74
CA GLU A 377 4.22 11.43 -3.86
C GLU A 377 5.07 12.63 -3.47
N GLY A 378 5.15 13.66 -4.33
CA GLY A 378 5.87 14.90 -4.04
C GLY A 378 5.22 15.76 -2.95
N CYS A 379 3.91 15.64 -2.76
CA CYS A 379 3.18 16.36 -1.71
C CYS A 379 2.89 15.48 -0.48
N HIS A 380 2.64 14.19 -0.67
CA HIS A 380 2.13 13.31 0.38
C HIS A 380 3.17 12.31 0.90
N GLY A 381 4.30 12.11 0.20
CA GLY A 381 5.28 11.06 0.50
C GLY A 381 5.07 9.80 -0.34
N ALA A 382 6.03 8.88 -0.33
CA ALA A 382 5.94 7.67 -1.15
C ALA A 382 4.82 6.72 -0.69
N THR A 383 4.38 5.85 -1.59
CA THR A 383 3.41 4.78 -1.26
C THR A 383 3.85 4.00 -0.01
N HIS A 384 2.92 3.74 0.92
CA HIS A 384 3.18 3.13 2.24
C HIS A 384 4.06 3.94 3.21
N ALA A 385 4.46 5.17 2.88
CA ALA A 385 5.25 6.04 3.74
C ALA A 385 4.75 7.49 3.70
N GLU A 386 3.43 7.67 3.57
CA GLU A 386 2.80 8.99 3.48
C GLU A 386 2.90 9.78 4.79
N TRP A 387 3.16 11.07 4.71
CA TRP A 387 3.44 11.91 5.87
C TRP A 387 2.18 12.39 6.61
N PRO A 388 2.23 12.57 7.94
CA PRO A 388 3.42 12.43 8.79
C PRO A 388 3.61 11.02 9.35
N MET A 389 4.85 10.71 9.70
CA MET A 389 5.18 9.63 10.63
C MET A 389 4.90 10.09 12.08
N ALA A 390 4.35 9.20 12.91
CA ALA A 390 4.14 9.48 14.35
C ALA A 390 5.42 9.83 15.11
N ASN A 391 6.55 9.21 14.74
CA ASN A 391 7.85 9.56 15.30
C ASN A 391 8.34 10.86 14.65
N PRO A 392 8.42 11.98 15.37
CA PRO A 392 8.81 13.27 14.81
C PRO A 392 10.27 13.29 14.31
N LEU A 393 11.11 12.36 14.79
CA LEU A 393 12.49 12.18 14.38
C LEU A 393 12.65 11.17 13.23
N ALA A 394 11.55 10.62 12.70
CA ALA A 394 11.63 9.71 11.57
C ALA A 394 12.20 10.41 10.33
N ASN A 395 13.09 9.69 9.64
CA ASN A 395 13.71 10.18 8.40
C ASN A 395 12.66 10.54 7.33
N ASP A 396 11.52 9.84 7.27
CA ASP A 396 10.46 10.18 6.32
C ASP A 396 9.90 11.60 6.54
N ASN A 397 9.93 12.15 7.75
CA ASN A 397 9.44 13.51 8.03
C ASN A 397 10.41 14.62 7.57
N ARG A 398 11.67 14.30 7.22
CA ARG A 398 12.72 15.30 6.94
C ARG A 398 12.39 16.17 5.74
N THR A 399 11.89 15.57 4.66
CA THR A 399 11.47 16.30 3.46
C THR A 399 10.43 17.37 3.79
N ALA A 400 9.35 17.00 4.48
CA ALA A 400 8.31 17.92 4.87
C ALA A 400 8.84 19.04 5.79
N GLN A 401 9.65 18.70 6.78
CA GLN A 401 10.28 19.68 7.67
C GLN A 401 11.14 20.69 6.90
N GLN A 402 11.95 20.24 5.93
CA GLN A 402 12.81 21.11 5.13
C GLN A 402 12.00 22.03 4.20
N MET A 403 10.89 21.54 3.63
CA MET A 403 10.11 22.29 2.64
C MET A 403 9.11 23.29 3.23
N GLN A 404 8.46 22.96 4.35
CA GLN A 404 7.40 23.79 4.92
C GLN A 404 7.57 24.11 6.42
N GLY A 405 8.70 23.71 7.02
CA GLY A 405 9.00 23.97 8.44
C GLY A 405 8.26 23.06 9.43
N HIS A 406 7.43 22.15 8.96
CA HIS A 406 6.72 21.17 9.80
C HIS A 406 6.49 19.84 9.08
N GLU A 407 6.24 18.79 9.86
CA GLU A 407 5.91 17.46 9.34
C GLU A 407 4.53 17.40 8.65
N GLY A 408 4.31 16.35 7.86
CA GLY A 408 3.05 16.05 7.20
C GLY A 408 3.05 16.39 5.71
N LYS A 409 1.94 16.07 5.02
CA LYS A 409 1.74 16.46 3.63
C LYS A 409 2.06 17.95 3.39
N ILE A 410 2.69 18.24 2.25
CA ILE A 410 2.97 19.60 1.79
C ILE A 410 1.65 20.31 1.52
N GLN A 411 1.41 21.38 2.27
CA GLN A 411 0.21 22.19 2.14
C GLN A 411 0.49 23.69 2.21
N GLU A 412 1.67 24.09 2.67
CA GLU A 412 2.08 25.48 2.64
C GLU A 412 2.40 25.89 1.20
N CYS A 413 1.61 26.83 0.65
CA CYS A 413 1.72 27.19 -0.75
C CYS A 413 3.07 27.85 -1.07
N ASP A 414 3.73 28.44 -0.07
CA ASP A 414 5.06 29.05 -0.18
C ASP A 414 6.21 28.05 -0.30
N ALA A 415 5.95 26.75 -0.15
CA ALA A 415 6.89 25.71 -0.55
C ALA A 415 7.23 25.78 -2.05
N CYS A 416 6.30 26.28 -2.87
CA CYS A 416 6.46 26.40 -4.33
C CYS A 416 6.17 27.80 -4.89
N HIS A 417 5.26 28.55 -4.27
CA HIS A 417 4.86 29.89 -4.72
C HIS A 417 5.59 30.96 -3.92
N THR A 418 6.27 31.87 -4.60
CA THR A 418 7.04 32.92 -3.91
C THR A 418 6.15 33.85 -3.09
N ARG A 419 6.66 34.34 -1.96
CA ARG A 419 6.09 35.48 -1.25
C ARG A 419 6.69 36.79 -1.75
N GLY A 420 5.87 37.83 -1.82
CA GLY A 420 6.30 39.20 -2.11
C GLY A 420 6.84 39.91 -0.88
N THR A 421 7.21 41.18 -1.03
CA THR A 421 7.76 42.01 0.05
C THR A 421 6.76 42.29 1.19
N SER A 422 5.45 42.18 0.93
CA SER A 422 4.41 42.27 1.95
C SER A 422 4.28 41.00 2.82
N GLY A 423 5.01 39.93 2.47
CA GLY A 423 4.85 38.61 3.08
C GLY A 423 3.70 37.78 2.51
N ASP A 424 2.92 38.33 1.56
CA ASP A 424 1.83 37.60 0.90
C ASP A 424 2.33 36.75 -0.27
N LEU A 425 1.60 35.68 -0.62
CA LEU A 425 1.93 34.90 -1.81
C LEU A 425 1.71 35.74 -3.08
N THR A 426 2.59 35.59 -4.08
CA THR A 426 2.46 36.32 -5.35
C THR A 426 1.35 35.76 -6.24
N MET A 427 0.90 34.53 -5.99
CA MET A 427 -0.25 33.94 -6.69
C MET A 427 -1.57 34.63 -6.32
N PRO A 428 -2.56 34.67 -7.24
CA PRO A 428 -3.90 35.15 -6.95
C PRO A 428 -4.61 34.33 -5.86
N LEU A 429 -5.53 34.97 -5.13
CA LEU A 429 -6.44 34.27 -4.24
C LEU A 429 -7.48 33.47 -5.04
N GLY A 430 -7.84 32.29 -4.54
CA GLY A 430 -8.85 31.45 -5.15
C GLY A 430 -9.00 30.10 -4.45
N LEU A 431 -9.85 29.25 -5.01
CA LEU A 431 -10.09 27.86 -4.58
C LEU A 431 -9.44 26.85 -5.53
N GLY A 432 -8.49 27.29 -6.37
CA GLY A 432 -7.85 26.47 -7.42
C GLY A 432 -6.65 25.65 -6.95
N GLY A 433 -6.38 25.62 -5.63
CA GLY A 433 -5.31 24.80 -5.07
C GLY A 433 -5.62 23.31 -5.14
N PRO A 434 -4.66 22.45 -4.73
CA PRO A 434 -4.87 21.00 -4.65
C PRO A 434 -6.15 20.70 -3.86
N HIS A 435 -6.97 19.76 -4.32
CA HIS A 435 -8.23 19.36 -3.67
C HIS A 435 -9.26 20.49 -3.42
N GLY A 436 -9.10 21.64 -4.08
CA GLY A 436 -9.92 22.83 -3.86
C GLY A 436 -9.46 23.70 -2.68
N LEU A 437 -8.21 23.51 -2.22
CA LEU A 437 -7.63 24.35 -1.18
C LEU A 437 -7.52 25.81 -1.64
N HIS A 438 -7.83 26.71 -0.72
CA HIS A 438 -7.41 28.10 -0.80
C HIS A 438 -5.98 28.26 -0.24
N PRO A 439 -5.32 29.40 -0.50
CA PRO A 439 -4.08 29.74 0.19
C PRO A 439 -4.21 29.62 1.70
N VAL A 440 -3.32 28.86 2.31
CA VAL A 440 -3.17 28.77 3.77
C VAL A 440 -2.02 29.68 4.21
N ASN A 441 -2.06 30.17 5.44
CA ASN A 441 -1.02 31.06 5.98
C ASN A 441 -0.74 32.29 5.07
N ASP A 442 -1.81 32.87 4.52
CA ASP A 442 -1.77 34.07 3.70
C ASP A 442 -2.73 35.11 4.29
N HIS A 443 -2.20 36.28 4.62
CA HIS A 443 -2.96 37.33 5.30
C HIS A 443 -4.11 37.84 4.43
N ARG A 444 -3.94 37.88 3.10
CA ARG A 444 -5.01 38.30 2.18
C ARG A 444 -6.17 37.32 2.24
N TRP A 445 -5.95 36.02 2.39
CA TRP A 445 -7.04 35.06 2.55
C TRP A 445 -7.82 35.32 3.84
N ASN A 446 -7.12 35.50 4.96
CA ASN A 446 -7.74 35.83 6.24
C ASN A 446 -8.70 37.04 6.13
N LEU A 447 -8.29 38.10 5.43
CA LEU A 447 -9.12 39.30 5.28
C LEU A 447 -10.19 39.23 4.17
N ASN A 448 -9.94 38.49 3.09
CA ASN A 448 -10.72 38.59 1.86
C ASN A 448 -11.48 37.32 1.48
N HIS A 449 -11.41 36.24 2.27
CA HIS A 449 -12.11 34.97 1.97
C HIS A 449 -13.63 35.12 1.81
N LYS A 450 -14.26 36.17 2.40
CA LYS A 450 -15.68 36.50 2.18
C LYS A 450 -16.04 36.70 0.70
N ASN A 451 -15.08 37.09 -0.14
CA ASN A 451 -15.32 37.30 -1.57
C ASN A 451 -15.51 35.97 -2.32
N PHE A 452 -15.24 34.84 -1.65
CA PHE A 452 -15.39 33.49 -2.16
C PHE A 452 -16.56 32.74 -1.50
N SER A 453 -17.43 33.45 -0.76
CA SER A 453 -18.55 32.85 -0.03
C SER A 453 -19.84 32.71 -0.85
N SER A 454 -19.75 32.48 -2.16
CA SER A 454 -20.90 32.34 -3.06
C SER A 454 -21.84 31.21 -2.64
N GLY A 455 -23.12 31.33 -3.02
CA GLY A 455 -24.09 30.24 -2.89
C GLY A 455 -24.34 29.75 -1.46
N GLY A 456 -24.38 30.65 -0.47
CA GLY A 456 -24.69 30.28 0.92
C GLY A 456 -23.59 29.45 1.61
N PHE A 457 -22.32 29.79 1.33
CA PHE A 457 -21.13 29.12 1.88
C PHE A 457 -20.95 27.67 1.44
N THR A 458 -21.57 27.26 0.32
CA THR A 458 -21.49 25.88 -0.19
C THR A 458 -20.03 25.45 -0.40
N ASP A 459 -19.21 26.33 -0.98
CA ASP A 459 -17.78 26.05 -1.21
C ASP A 459 -16.98 25.93 0.09
N CYS A 460 -17.40 26.61 1.17
CA CYS A 460 -16.74 26.50 2.47
C CYS A 460 -17.13 25.20 3.18
N LYS A 461 -18.40 24.78 3.07
CA LYS A 461 -18.93 23.59 3.75
C LYS A 461 -18.20 22.32 3.36
N VAL A 462 -17.66 22.23 2.14
CA VAL A 462 -16.93 21.04 1.66
C VAL A 462 -15.76 20.65 2.57
N CYS A 463 -15.09 21.62 3.21
CA CYS A 463 -13.98 21.34 4.14
C CYS A 463 -14.24 21.80 5.57
N HIS A 464 -15.05 22.85 5.76
CA HIS A 464 -15.22 23.50 7.06
C HIS A 464 -16.52 23.12 7.80
N MET A 465 -17.39 22.29 7.19
CA MET A 465 -18.56 21.77 7.89
C MET A 465 -18.18 20.62 8.79
N ASP A 466 -18.59 20.66 10.05
CA ASP A 466 -18.52 19.50 10.94
C ASP A 466 -19.53 18.46 10.46
N PRO A 467 -19.09 17.28 10.03
CA PRO A 467 -19.96 16.25 9.47
C PRO A 467 -20.90 15.63 10.53
N ALA A 468 -20.63 15.80 11.83
CA ALA A 468 -21.51 15.29 12.88
C ALA A 468 -22.66 16.26 13.21
N THR A 469 -22.42 17.57 13.14
CA THR A 469 -23.41 18.59 13.53
C THR A 469 -24.05 19.29 12.34
N GLY A 470 -23.43 19.24 11.16
CA GLY A 470 -23.84 19.99 9.97
C GLY A 470 -23.53 21.49 10.04
N LEU A 471 -22.82 21.94 11.08
CA LEU A 471 -22.48 23.34 11.31
C LEU A 471 -21.09 23.69 10.76
N LEU A 472 -20.84 24.97 10.45
CA LEU A 472 -19.53 25.47 10.03
C LEU A 472 -18.59 25.69 11.24
N THR A 473 -18.39 24.63 12.02
CA THR A 473 -17.51 24.59 13.21
C THR A 473 -16.15 23.94 12.92
N GLY A 474 -15.89 23.54 11.67
CA GLY A 474 -14.64 22.93 11.23
C GLY A 474 -14.72 21.40 11.18
N SER A 475 -13.85 20.80 10.37
CA SER A 475 -13.71 19.34 10.27
C SER A 475 -12.25 18.94 10.26
N VAL A 476 -11.97 17.63 10.22
CA VAL A 476 -10.61 17.11 10.00
C VAL A 476 -9.97 17.63 8.70
N LEU A 477 -10.75 18.06 7.71
CA LEU A 477 -10.24 18.61 6.44
C LEU A 477 -9.78 20.08 6.57
N SER A 478 -10.32 20.84 7.54
CA SER A 478 -9.96 22.24 7.76
C SER A 478 -8.97 22.42 8.91
N LYS A 479 -8.32 21.34 9.34
CA LYS A 479 -7.40 21.34 10.47
C LYS A 479 -6.09 22.06 10.14
N THR A 480 -5.65 22.96 11.02
CA THR A 480 -4.34 23.60 10.89
C THR A 480 -3.21 22.57 11.06
N SER A 481 -2.18 22.59 10.20
CA SER A 481 -1.01 21.70 10.31
C SER A 481 0.16 22.29 11.09
N ALA A 482 0.13 23.60 11.31
CA ALA A 482 1.03 24.36 12.15
C ALA A 482 0.22 25.48 12.82
N ASP A 483 0.82 26.12 13.83
CA ASP A 483 0.24 27.32 14.43
C ASP A 483 0.05 28.40 13.36
N ARG A 484 -1.10 29.05 13.37
CA ARG A 484 -1.46 30.08 12.38
C ARG A 484 -1.64 31.40 13.07
N VAL A 485 -0.83 32.37 12.69
CA VAL A 485 -1.07 33.76 13.08
C VAL A 485 -2.03 34.37 12.07
N VAL A 486 -3.14 34.90 12.57
CA VAL A 486 -4.13 35.61 11.76
C VAL A 486 -4.35 37.01 12.31
N THR A 487 -4.69 37.93 11.43
CA THR A 487 -5.02 39.31 11.81
C THR A 487 -6.47 39.39 12.24
N CYS A 488 -6.68 40.00 13.40
CA CYS A 488 -7.99 40.20 13.97
C CYS A 488 -8.71 41.36 13.29
N LYS A 489 -10.01 41.18 13.02
CA LYS A 489 -10.86 42.24 12.48
C LYS A 489 -11.26 43.28 13.54
N ASN A 490 -11.28 42.87 14.81
CA ASN A 490 -11.59 43.71 15.96
C ASN A 490 -10.93 43.13 17.22
N THR A 491 -11.10 43.79 18.36
CA THR A 491 -10.52 43.40 19.66
C THR A 491 -11.26 42.24 20.35
N LEU A 492 -12.29 41.65 19.72
CA LEU A 492 -13.14 40.63 20.35
C LEU A 492 -12.51 39.22 20.40
N GLY A 493 -11.32 39.03 19.84
CA GLY A 493 -10.63 37.73 19.88
C GLY A 493 -11.04 36.77 18.75
N ILE A 494 -10.48 35.56 18.80
CA ILE A 494 -10.93 34.37 18.06
C ILE A 494 -11.46 33.39 19.09
N ALA A 495 -12.70 32.92 18.94
CA ALA A 495 -13.26 31.91 19.83
C ALA A 495 -12.53 30.56 19.67
N PRO A 496 -12.30 29.78 20.74
CA PRO A 496 -12.69 30.04 22.13
C PRO A 496 -11.75 30.98 22.90
N TYR A 497 -10.62 31.38 22.32
CA TYR A 497 -9.57 32.19 22.91
C TYR A 497 -9.91 33.69 22.90
N ASN A 498 -11.11 34.10 23.34
CA ASN A 498 -11.67 35.47 23.29
C ASN A 498 -10.89 36.54 24.10
N THR A 499 -9.56 36.48 24.09
CA THR A 499 -8.59 37.28 24.82
C THR A 499 -7.37 37.67 23.99
N ASP A 500 -7.18 37.08 22.79
CA ASP A 500 -5.85 37.04 22.17
C ASP A 500 -5.59 38.14 21.11
N CYS A 501 -6.53 39.06 20.88
CA CYS A 501 -6.43 40.06 19.79
C CYS A 501 -5.94 41.46 20.23
N ALA A 502 -5.34 41.58 21.42
CA ALA A 502 -4.92 42.88 21.96
C ALA A 502 -3.85 43.58 21.11
N ASP A 503 -3.00 42.82 20.42
CA ASP A 503 -1.94 43.31 19.52
C ASP A 503 -2.38 43.37 18.04
N GLY A 504 -3.66 43.12 17.75
CA GLY A 504 -4.20 43.08 16.38
C GLY A 504 -4.03 41.74 15.66
N THR A 505 -3.40 40.75 16.28
CA THR A 505 -3.26 39.38 15.75
C THR A 505 -3.75 38.36 16.76
N ALA A 506 -3.99 37.12 16.33
CA ALA A 506 -4.26 36.01 17.22
C ALA A 506 -3.71 34.72 16.62
N THR A 507 -3.40 33.75 17.48
CA THR A 507 -2.84 32.47 17.07
C THR A 507 -3.91 31.38 17.12
N ILE A 508 -4.11 30.68 16.01
CA ILE A 508 -4.88 29.44 15.93
C ILE A 508 -3.90 28.29 16.09
N PRO A 509 -3.94 27.51 17.18
CA PRO A 509 -2.99 26.42 17.41
C PRO A 509 -3.05 25.34 16.33
N LYS A 510 -1.94 24.65 16.09
CA LYS A 510 -1.86 23.42 15.29
C LYS A 510 -2.92 22.43 15.77
N GLY A 511 -3.55 21.74 14.83
CA GLY A 511 -4.56 20.72 15.14
C GLY A 511 -5.97 21.27 15.34
N THR A 512 -6.16 22.59 15.23
CA THR A 512 -7.48 23.22 15.37
C THR A 512 -8.29 23.07 14.08
N PRO A 513 -9.48 22.45 14.09
CA PRO A 513 -10.41 22.47 12.96
C PRO A 513 -10.92 23.89 12.74
N VAL A 514 -10.58 24.53 11.63
CA VAL A 514 -11.01 25.91 11.39
C VAL A 514 -12.46 25.89 10.90
N GLY A 515 -13.33 26.67 11.55
CA GLY A 515 -14.72 26.90 11.14
C GLY A 515 -15.11 28.37 11.25
N CYS A 516 -16.25 28.76 10.69
CA CYS A 516 -16.75 30.15 10.76
C CYS A 516 -16.98 30.61 12.20
N GLY A 517 -17.37 29.70 13.09
CA GLY A 517 -17.65 30.02 14.50
C GLY A 517 -16.45 30.48 15.32
N PHE A 518 -15.23 30.27 14.82
CA PHE A 518 -14.00 30.77 15.43
C PHE A 518 -13.89 32.30 15.32
N CYS A 519 -14.21 32.85 14.16
CA CYS A 519 -13.95 34.27 13.86
C CYS A 519 -15.23 35.11 13.76
N HIS A 520 -16.39 34.46 13.61
CA HIS A 520 -17.66 35.12 13.36
C HIS A 520 -18.74 34.55 14.27
N LYS A 521 -19.61 35.44 14.77
CA LYS A 521 -20.84 35.01 15.43
C LYS A 521 -21.67 34.19 14.45
N GLN A 522 -21.86 32.90 14.75
CA GLN A 522 -22.77 32.05 13.98
C GLN A 522 -24.18 32.60 14.16
N LYS A 523 -24.87 32.86 13.04
CA LYS A 523 -26.25 33.37 13.03
C LYS A 523 -27.23 32.22 12.93
#